data_AF-A0A4Q0XV20-F1
#
_entry.id   AF-A0A4Q0XV20-F1
#
_cell.length_a   1.000
_cell.length_b   1.000
_cell.length_c   1.000
_cell.angle_alpha   90.00
_cell.angle_beta   90.00
_cell.angle_gamma   90.00
#
_symmetry.space_group_name_H-M   'P 1'
#
loop_
_entity.id
_entity.type
_entity.pdbx_description
1 polymer ?
#
loop_
_entity_poly.entity_id
_entity_poly.type
_entity_poly.pdbx_seq_one_letter_code
_entity_poly.pdbx_strand_id
1 'polypeptide(L)'
;MSYEEIFIYGWNLNALMFFLNLFIGIRSMNSKTREELVEENKILGRLKSEFDKYYPYRKYETIISYLMPFTAFFRVSYRLIEMRMFFNKNMEASLVDYMIYKYENDIKIAKNRIE
;
A
#
# COMPACT_ATOMS: atom_id res chain seq x y z
N MET A 1 3.37 2.00 32.95
CA MET A 1 3.74 2.01 31.53
C MET A 1 4.67 3.19 31.30
N SER A 2 5.93 2.94 30.95
CA SER A 2 6.92 3.99 30.67
C SER A 2 6.83 4.46 29.21
N TYR A 3 7.41 5.63 28.91
CA TYR A 3 7.49 6.12 27.53
C TYR A 3 8.29 5.18 26.62
N GLU A 4 9.34 4.55 27.16
CA GLU A 4 10.16 3.58 26.42
C GLU A 4 9.35 2.34 26.05
N GLU A 5 8.52 1.83 26.96
CA GLU A 5 7.62 0.71 26.70
C GLU A 5 6.65 1.05 25.55
N ILE A 6 6.05 2.23 25.56
CA ILE A 6 5.15 2.70 24.49
C ILE A 6 5.86 2.73 23.13
N PHE A 7 7.11 3.21 23.10
CA PHE A 7 7.91 3.24 21.87
C PHE A 7 8.18 1.83 21.32
N ILE A 8 8.54 0.89 22.20
CA ILE A 8 8.75 -0.52 21.83
C ILE A 8 7.46 -1.13 21.28
N TYR A 9 6.31 -0.88 21.93
CA TYR A 9 5.02 -1.34 21.41
C TYR A 9 4.73 -0.79 20.01
N GLY A 10 5.04 0.48 19.76
CA GLY A 10 4.86 1.09 18.44
C GLY A 10 5.69 0.42 17.34
N TRP A 11 6.92 0.00 17.66
CA TRP A 11 7.78 -0.72 16.71
C TRP A 11 7.30 -2.16 16.50
N ASN A 12 6.86 -2.83 17.55
CA ASN A 12 6.28 -4.18 17.45
C ASN A 12 5.01 -4.17 16.58
N LEU A 13 4.15 -3.15 16.71
CA LEU A 13 2.98 -2.97 15.85
C LEU A 13 3.36 -2.67 14.39
N ASN A 14 4.41 -1.87 14.16
CA ASN A 14 4.93 -1.67 12.81
C ASN A 14 5.41 -2.99 12.19
N ALA A 15 6.15 -3.81 12.95
CA ALA A 15 6.62 -5.11 12.51
C ALA A 15 5.46 -6.05 12.19
N LEU A 16 4.43 -6.10 13.04
CA LEU A 16 3.21 -6.86 12.79
C LEU A 16 2.55 -6.46 11.46
N MET A 17 2.42 -5.15 11.19
CA MET A 17 1.85 -4.68 9.94
C MET A 17 2.71 -4.97 8.72
N PHE A 18 4.03 -5.00 8.86
CA PHE A 18 4.92 -5.44 7.81
C PHE A 18 4.63 -6.90 7.43
N PHE A 19 4.56 -7.80 8.41
CA PHE A 19 4.25 -9.21 8.16
C PHE A 19 2.84 -9.41 7.60
N LEU A 20 1.86 -8.64 8.07
CA LEU A 20 0.50 -8.71 7.55
C LEU A 20 0.43 -8.30 6.07
N ASN A 21 1.07 -7.19 5.69
CA ASN A 21 1.14 -6.78 4.28
C ASN A 21 1.86 -7.82 3.41
N LEU A 22 2.97 -8.36 3.91
CA LEU A 22 3.72 -9.39 3.20
C LEU A 22 2.86 -10.64 2.99
N PHE A 23 2.13 -11.07 4.03
CA PHE A 23 1.21 -12.19 3.95
C PHE A 23 0.11 -11.97 2.91
N ILE A 24 -0.52 -10.78 2.91
CA ILE A 24 -1.54 -10.42 1.92
C ILE A 24 -0.97 -10.47 0.48
N GLY A 25 0.22 -9.90 0.29
CA GLY A 25 0.89 -9.90 -1.01
C GLY A 25 1.21 -11.31 -1.50
N ILE A 26 1.85 -12.14 -0.68
CA ILE A 26 2.18 -13.54 -1.01
C ILE A 26 0.90 -14.33 -1.32
N ARG A 27 -0.13 -14.19 -0.48
CA ARG A 27 -1.41 -14.88 -0.70
C ARG A 27 -2.05 -14.47 -2.03
N SER A 28 -2.01 -13.19 -2.38
CA SER A 28 -2.55 -12.70 -3.65
C SER A 28 -1.75 -13.15 -4.86
N MET A 29 -0.46 -13.41 -4.71
CA MET A 29 0.39 -13.92 -5.80
C MET A 29 0.20 -15.41 -6.01
N ASN A 30 0.08 -16.19 -4.93
CA ASN A 30 -0.02 -17.65 -5.00
C ASN A 30 -1.30 -18.16 -5.67
N SER A 31 -2.31 -17.31 -5.84
CA SER A 31 -3.57 -17.65 -6.51
C SER A 31 -3.55 -17.41 -8.02
N LYS A 32 -2.41 -17.02 -8.60
CA LYS A 32 -2.31 -16.58 -10.01
C LYS A 32 -1.21 -17.31 -10.77
N THR A 33 -1.39 -17.40 -12.08
CA THR A 33 -0.41 -17.93 -13.02
C THR A 33 0.73 -16.94 -13.26
N ARG A 34 1.84 -17.41 -13.84
CA ARG A 34 2.98 -16.56 -14.16
C ARG A 34 2.59 -15.48 -15.18
N GLU A 35 1.81 -15.86 -16.18
CA GLU A 35 1.36 -15.00 -17.26
C GLU A 35 0.51 -13.84 -16.72
N GLU A 36 -0.47 -14.15 -15.85
CA GLU A 36 -1.29 -13.15 -15.17
C GLU A 36 -0.44 -12.17 -14.36
N LEU A 37 0.52 -12.67 -13.57
CA LEU A 37 1.41 -11.81 -12.77
C LEU A 37 2.26 -10.87 -13.63
N VAL A 38 2.69 -11.30 -14.81
CA VAL A 38 3.47 -10.48 -15.74
C VAL A 38 2.61 -9.35 -16.32
N GLU A 39 1.37 -9.65 -16.70
CA GLU A 39 0.45 -8.66 -17.24
C GLU A 39 0.07 -7.61 -16.18
N GLU A 40 -0.26 -8.05 -14.98
CA GLU A 40 -0.56 -7.18 -13.85
C GLU A 40 0.63 -6.27 -13.49
N ASN A 41 1.84 -6.83 -13.47
CA ASN A 41 3.05 -6.05 -13.21
C ASN A 41 3.31 -5.01 -14.31
N LYS A 42 2.96 -5.28 -15.57
CA LYS A 42 3.07 -4.30 -16.67
C LYS A 42 2.13 -3.12 -16.46
N ILE A 43 0.88 -3.38 -16.07
CA ILE A 43 -0.12 -2.35 -15.79
C ILE A 43 0.33 -1.51 -14.59
N LEU A 44 0.66 -2.16 -13.47
CA LEU A 44 1.11 -1.50 -12.25
C LEU A 44 2.42 -0.73 -12.44
N GLY A 45 3.34 -1.26 -13.25
CA GLY A 45 4.60 -0.60 -13.59
C GLY A 45 4.39 0.71 -14.35
N ARG A 46 3.44 0.74 -15.30
CA ARG A 46 3.06 1.96 -16.01
C ARG A 46 2.46 3.00 -15.06
N LEU A 47 1.50 2.59 -14.22
CA LEU A 47 0.86 3.48 -13.25
C LEU A 47 1.86 4.03 -12.24
N LYS A 48 2.76 3.18 -11.74
CA LYS A 48 3.84 3.61 -10.85
C LYS A 48 4.75 4.63 -11.52
N SER A 49 5.16 4.39 -12.76
CA SER A 49 6.01 5.35 -13.51
C SER A 49 5.33 6.70 -13.70
N GLU A 50 4.01 6.72 -13.92
CA GLU A 50 3.25 7.97 -13.98
C GLU A 50 3.14 8.64 -12.60
N PHE A 51 2.84 7.88 -11.56
CA PHE A 51 2.78 8.36 -10.18
C PHE A 51 4.10 8.98 -9.71
N ASP A 52 5.23 8.34 -10.02
CA ASP A 52 6.57 8.78 -9.62
C ASP A 52 6.93 10.17 -10.20
N LYS A 53 6.29 10.59 -11.31
CA LYS A 53 6.45 11.96 -11.86
C LYS A 53 5.92 13.03 -10.92
N TYR A 54 4.84 12.73 -10.20
CA TYR A 54 4.21 13.64 -9.25
C TYR A 54 4.83 13.55 -7.85
N TYR A 55 5.39 12.40 -7.48
CA TYR A 55 5.95 12.15 -6.15
C TYR A 55 7.37 11.55 -6.19
N PRO A 56 8.37 12.28 -6.72
CA PRO A 56 9.72 11.75 -6.98
C PRO A 56 10.46 11.27 -5.72
N TYR A 57 10.18 11.86 -4.55
CA TYR A 57 10.85 11.52 -3.29
C TYR A 57 10.07 10.54 -2.40
N ARG A 58 8.94 10.00 -2.89
CA ARG A 58 8.04 9.16 -2.09
C ARG A 58 8.73 7.94 -1.49
N LYS A 59 9.70 7.37 -2.22
CA LYS A 59 10.49 6.22 -1.74
C LYS A 59 11.28 6.57 -0.48
N TYR A 60 11.98 7.70 -0.48
CA TYR A 60 12.77 8.15 0.67
C TYR A 60 11.88 8.50 1.86
N GLU A 61 10.78 9.23 1.62
CA GLU A 61 9.76 9.53 2.64
C GLU A 61 9.22 8.24 3.27
N THR A 62 8.96 7.22 2.45
CA THR A 62 8.47 5.93 2.94
C THR A 62 9.48 5.22 3.83
N ILE A 63 10.76 5.20 3.45
CA ILE A 63 11.83 4.60 4.26
C ILE A 63 11.95 5.33 5.61
N ILE A 64 12.00 6.66 5.58
CA ILE A 64 12.09 7.48 6.81
C ILE A 64 10.88 7.23 7.71
N SER A 65 9.68 7.14 7.12
CA SER A 65 8.46 6.89 7.88
C SER A 65 8.45 5.54 8.61
N TYR A 66 9.20 4.54 8.14
CA TYR A 66 9.30 3.26 8.83
C TYR A 66 10.21 3.29 10.06
N LEU A 67 11.06 4.31 10.21
CA LEU A 67 11.87 4.53 11.41
C LEU A 67 11.06 5.15 12.57
N MET A 68 9.86 5.65 12.29
CA MET A 68 8.99 6.24 13.30
C MET A 68 8.04 5.19 13.91
N PRO A 69 7.90 5.13 15.25
CA PRO A 69 6.96 4.22 15.90
C PRO A 69 5.53 4.46 15.40
N PHE A 70 4.70 3.42 15.38
CA PHE A 70 3.28 3.43 14.98
C PHE A 70 2.95 3.87 13.53
N THR A 71 3.91 4.38 12.77
CA THR A 71 3.60 4.95 11.43
C THR A 71 3.12 3.88 10.46
N ALA A 72 3.76 2.71 10.43
CA ALA A 72 3.29 1.60 9.62
C ALA A 72 1.96 1.05 10.14
N PHE A 73 1.82 0.97 11.48
CA PHE A 73 0.57 0.56 12.13
C PHE A 73 -0.64 1.34 11.61
N PHE A 74 -0.62 2.67 11.74
CA PHE A 74 -1.73 3.50 11.28
C PHE A 74 -1.91 3.48 9.76
N ARG A 75 -0.82 3.59 9.00
CA ARG A 75 -0.88 3.60 7.53
C ARG A 75 -1.52 2.33 6.97
N VAL A 76 -1.11 1.17 7.48
CA VAL A 76 -1.61 -0.12 7.00
C VAL A 76 -3.03 -0.36 7.51
N SER A 77 -3.33 -0.01 8.76
CA SER A 77 -4.70 -0.14 9.29
C SER A 77 -5.71 0.67 8.47
N TYR A 78 -5.37 1.91 8.12
CA TYR A 78 -6.20 2.74 7.24
C TYR A 78 -6.41 2.07 5.87
N ARG A 79 -5.33 1.55 5.26
CA ARG A 79 -5.42 0.84 3.97
C ARG A 79 -6.27 -0.42 4.05
N LEU A 80 -6.21 -1.19 5.14
CA LEU A 80 -7.06 -2.37 5.32
C LEU A 80 -8.54 -2.02 5.38
N ILE A 81 -8.87 -0.90 6.03
CA ILE A 81 -10.24 -0.39 6.07
C ILE A 81 -10.68 0.05 4.66
N GLU A 82 -9.84 0.80 3.94
CA GLU A 82 -10.09 1.23 2.56
C GLU A 82 -10.30 0.04 1.62
N MET A 83 -9.42 -0.96 1.69
CA MET A 83 -9.52 -2.23 0.96
C MET A 83 -10.84 -2.94 1.27
N ARG A 84 -11.19 -3.09 2.56
CA ARG A 84 -12.44 -3.74 2.97
C ARG A 84 -13.66 -3.02 2.38
N MET A 85 -13.68 -1.69 2.41
CA MET A 85 -14.75 -0.90 1.81
C MET A 85 -14.80 -1.09 0.28
N PHE A 86 -13.65 -1.16 -0.38
CA PHE A 86 -13.55 -1.40 -1.81
C PHE A 86 -14.10 -2.77 -2.21
N PHE A 87 -13.69 -3.85 -1.54
CA PHE A 87 -14.15 -5.21 -1.84
C PHE A 87 -15.63 -5.42 -1.49
N ASN A 88 -16.14 -4.75 -0.46
CA ASN A 88 -17.57 -4.79 -0.15
C ASN A 88 -18.44 -4.20 -1.28
N LYS A 89 -17.92 -3.22 -2.04
CA LYS A 89 -18.64 -2.62 -3.18
C LYS A 89 -18.38 -3.34 -4.50
N ASN A 90 -17.20 -3.95 -4.64
CA ASN A 90 -16.76 -4.64 -5.86
C ASN A 90 -16.55 -6.12 -5.54
N MET A 91 -17.66 -6.85 -5.40
CA MET A 91 -17.63 -8.29 -5.26
C MET A 91 -16.98 -8.87 -6.52
N GLU A 92 -15.96 -9.71 -6.38
CA GLU A 92 -15.07 -10.25 -7.43
C GLU A 92 -13.80 -9.44 -7.78
N ALA A 93 -13.63 -8.22 -7.26
CA ALA A 93 -12.39 -7.49 -7.50
C ALA A 93 -11.19 -8.16 -6.82
N SER A 94 -10.05 -8.16 -7.49
CA SER A 94 -8.78 -8.65 -6.97
C SER A 94 -7.99 -7.58 -6.22
N LEU A 95 -6.94 -7.98 -5.50
CA LEU A 95 -6.02 -7.04 -4.87
C LEU A 95 -5.37 -6.09 -5.88
N VAL A 96 -5.13 -6.56 -7.11
CA VAL A 96 -4.52 -5.74 -8.16
C VAL A 96 -5.51 -4.69 -8.65
N ASP A 97 -6.79 -5.00 -8.76
CA ASP A 97 -7.82 -4.02 -9.13
C ASP A 97 -7.91 -2.91 -8.08
N TYR A 98 -7.81 -3.25 -6.80
CA TYR A 98 -7.71 -2.26 -5.73
C TYR A 98 -6.45 -1.38 -5.88
N MET A 99 -5.30 -1.98 -6.21
CA MET A 99 -4.06 -1.23 -6.42
C MET A 99 -4.15 -0.29 -7.62
N ILE A 100 -4.74 -0.74 -8.73
CA ILE A 100 -4.98 0.08 -9.93
C ILE A 100 -5.87 1.27 -9.56
N TYR A 101 -7.02 1.00 -8.93
CA TYR A 101 -7.94 2.05 -8.44
C TYR A 101 -7.19 3.08 -7.58
N LYS A 102 -6.33 2.62 -6.67
CA LYS A 102 -5.59 3.52 -5.78
C LYS A 102 -4.61 4.39 -6.54
N TYR A 103 -3.80 3.81 -7.43
CA TYR A 103 -2.84 4.57 -8.23
C TYR A 103 -3.54 5.59 -9.13
N GLU A 104 -4.60 5.19 -9.83
CA GLU A 104 -5.35 6.08 -10.72
C GLU A 104 -5.97 7.24 -9.96
N ASN A 105 -6.55 6.98 -8.79
CA ASN A 105 -7.12 8.02 -7.95
C ASN A 105 -6.05 8.99 -7.42
N ASP A 106 -4.91 8.48 -6.96
CA ASP A 106 -3.83 9.32 -6.45
C ASP A 106 -3.18 10.16 -7.57
N ILE A 107 -3.02 9.62 -8.77
CA ILE A 107 -2.57 10.35 -9.97
C ILE A 107 -3.58 11.44 -10.34
N LYS A 108 -4.88 11.11 -10.34
CA LYS A 108 -5.94 12.08 -10.65
C LYS A 108 -5.93 13.25 -9.66
N ILE A 109 -5.80 12.97 -8.36
CA ILE A 109 -5.69 14.02 -7.34
C ILE A 109 -4.43 14.88 -7.56
N ALA A 110 -3.31 14.27 -7.95
CA ALA A 110 -2.08 15.00 -8.23
C ALA A 110 -2.23 15.93 -9.45
N LYS A 111 -2.85 15.46 -10.53
CA LYS A 111 -3.15 16.26 -11.73
C LYS A 111 -4.02 17.47 -11.38
N ASN A 112 -5.11 17.25 -10.66
CA ASN A 112 -6.04 18.30 -10.24
C ASN A 112 -5.44 19.35 -9.28
N ARG A 113 -4.26 19.11 -8.70
CA ARG A 113 -3.55 20.09 -7.85
C ARG A 113 -2.59 20.99 -8.64
N ILE A 114 -2.23 20.57 -9.85
CA ILE A 114 -1.27 21.26 -10.72
C ILE A 114 -2.02 22.11 -11.77
N GLU A 115 -3.24 21.68 -12.15
CA GLU A 115 -4.23 22.47 -12.90
C GLU A 115 -4.87 23.56 -12.01
#